data_AF-A0AAV2H9U0-F1
#
_entry.id   AF-A0AAV2H9U0-F1
#
_cell.length_a   1.000
_cell.length_b   1.000
_cell.length_c   1.000
_cell.angle_alpha   90.00
_cell.angle_beta   90.00
_cell.angle_gamma   90.00
#
_symmetry.space_group_name_H-M   'P 1'
#
loop_
_entity.id
_entity.type
_entity.pdbx_description
1 polymer ?
#
loop_
_entity_poly.entity_id
_entity_poly.type
_entity_poly.pdbx_seq_one_letter_code
_entity_poly.pdbx_strand_id
1 'polypeptide(L)' 'GKRNWQVQTNFTADITDAFTLGEDGTKFAAIIFNSAPNKLFDLNDHLDSQSLRQAINIPYPTGSGTYTN' A
#
# COMPACT_ATOMS: atom_id res chain seq x y z
N GLY A 1 -8.06 -2.51 15.76
CA GLY A 1 -8.11 -2.70 14.30
C GLY A 1 -7.97 -1.38 13.58
N LYS A 2 -9.07 -0.66 13.34
CA LYS A 2 -9.15 0.50 12.43
C LYS A 2 -8.13 1.64 12.69
N ARG A 3 -7.90 2.03 13.94
CA ARG A 3 -6.92 3.10 14.27
C ARG A 3 -5.49 2.68 13.93
N ASN A 4 -5.08 1.46 14.29
CA ASN A 4 -3.74 0.95 14.00
C ASN A 4 -3.53 0.74 12.49
N TRP A 5 -4.60 0.42 11.75
CA TRP A 5 -4.55 0.31 10.30
C TRP A 5 -4.26 1.64 9.62
N GLN A 6 -4.93 2.72 10.03
CA GLN A 6 -4.61 4.05 9.52
C GLN A 6 -3.16 4.45 9.82
N VAL A 7 -2.63 4.07 10.99
CA VAL A 7 -1.20 4.31 11.28
C VAL A 7 -0.30 3.53 10.33
N GLN A 8 -0.62 2.26 10.04
CA GLN A 8 0.17 1.45 9.09
C GLN A 8 0.14 2.03 7.68
N THR A 9 -1.04 2.34 7.14
CA THR A 9 -1.15 2.90 5.78
C THR A 9 -0.45 4.25 5.65
N ASN A 10 -0.57 5.11 6.68
CA ASN A 10 0.12 6.39 6.69
C ASN A 10 1.64 6.22 6.77
N PHE A 11 2.13 5.34 7.63
CA PHE A 11 3.57 5.03 7.72
C PHE A 11 4.11 4.51 6.39
N THR A 12 3.38 3.63 5.69
CA THR A 12 3.77 3.17 4.35
C THR A 12 3.82 4.33 3.37
N ALA A 13 2.82 5.22 3.36
CA ALA A 13 2.81 6.40 2.50
C ALA A 13 4.01 7.32 2.77
N ASP A 14 4.37 7.53 4.03
CA ASP A 14 5.51 8.38 4.42
C ASP A 14 6.86 7.79 4.00
N ILE A 15 7.00 6.46 3.96
CA ILE A 15 8.20 5.81 3.38
C ILE A 15 8.32 6.15 1.90
N THR A 16 7.22 6.16 1.16
CA THR A 16 7.27 6.42 -0.30
C THR A 16 7.71 7.83 -0.65
N ASP A 17 7.48 8.80 0.24
CA ASP A 17 7.90 10.19 0.06
C ASP A 17 9.42 10.38 0.04
N ALA A 18 10.19 9.40 0.55
CA ALA A 18 11.65 9.44 0.54
C ALA A 18 12.26 9.09 -0.84
N PHE A 19 11.43 8.70 -1.82
CA PHE A 19 11.88 8.21 -3.11
C PHE A 19 11.38 9.11 -4.26
N THR A 20 12.21 9.24 -5.30
CA THR A 20 11.78 9.81 -6.58
C THR A 20 11.13 8.71 -7.43
N LEU A 21 9.85 8.87 -7.74
CA LEU A 21 9.09 7.95 -8.58
C LEU A 21 9.20 8.31 -10.06
N GLY A 22 9.01 7.32 -10.92
CA GLY A 22 8.97 7.51 -12.38
C GLY A 22 9.21 6.21 -13.14
N GLU A 23 9.15 6.27 -14.47
CA GLU A 23 9.38 5.11 -15.34
C GLU A 23 10.79 4.51 -15.16
N ASP A 24 11.79 5.38 -15.02
CA ASP A 24 13.19 5.05 -14.73
C ASP A 24 13.54 5.22 -13.24
N GLY A 25 12.54 5.54 -12.41
CA GLY A 25 12.67 5.82 -10.98
C GLY A 25 12.27 4.65 -10.09
N THR A 26 12.01 4.95 -8.81
CA THR A 26 11.50 3.94 -7.88
C THR A 26 10.03 3.65 -8.18
N LYS A 27 9.65 2.37 -8.16
CA LYS A 27 8.29 1.90 -8.41
C LYS A 27 7.77 1.12 -7.20
N PHE A 28 6.48 1.26 -6.92
CA PHE A 28 5.83 0.63 -5.78
C PHE A 28 4.66 -0.23 -6.24
N ALA A 29 4.52 -1.41 -5.63
CA ALA A 29 3.36 -2.29 -5.77
C ALA A 29 2.86 -2.66 -4.39
N ALA A 30 1.56 -2.90 -4.25
CA ALA A 30 0.97 -3.24 -2.97
C ALA A 30 0.06 -4.47 -3.07
N ILE A 31 0.22 -5.35 -2.09
CA ILE A 31 -0.64 -6.49 -1.83
C ILE A 31 -1.03 -6.47 -0.34
N ILE A 32 -2.27 -6.84 -0.04
CA ILE A 32 -2.73 -7.07 1.34
C ILE A 32 -3.06 -8.54 1.49
N PHE A 33 -2.92 -9.09 2.69
CA PHE A 33 -3.27 -10.48 2.95
C PHE A 33 -4.02 -10.61 4.28
N ASN A 34 -5.01 -11.50 4.28
CA ASN A 34 -5.69 -11.96 5.48
C ASN A 34 -5.79 -13.50 5.45
N SER A 35 -6.85 -14.07 4.87
CA SER A 35 -7.01 -15.47 4.47
C SER A 35 -6.53 -15.74 3.05
N ALA A 36 -6.56 -14.74 2.17
CA ALA A 36 -6.03 -14.81 0.81
C ALA A 36 -5.31 -13.51 0.47
N PRO A 37 -4.28 -13.55 -0.40
CA PRO A 37 -3.65 -12.35 -0.92
C PRO A 37 -4.63 -11.61 -1.85
N ASN A 38 -4.72 -10.30 -1.68
CA ASN A 38 -5.44 -9.40 -2.58
C ASN A 38 -4.45 -8.35 -3.10
N LYS A 39 -4.30 -8.30 -4.43
CA LYS A 39 -3.46 -7.32 -5.10
C LYS A 39 -4.20 -5.99 -5.17
N LEU A 40 -3.55 -4.92 -4.75
CA LEU A 40 -4.10 -3.57 -4.79
C LEU A 40 -3.70 -2.83 -6.06
N PHE A 41 -2.40 -2.83 -6.37
CA PHE A 41 -1.84 -2.22 -7.59
C PHE A 41 -0.46 -2.79 -7.91
N ASP A 42 -0.08 -2.74 -9.19
CA ASP A 42 1.19 -3.17 -9.76
C ASP A 42 2.22 -2.02 -9.84
N LEU A 43 3.48 -2.36 -10.12
CA LEU A 43 4.61 -1.42 -10.15
C LEU A 43 4.46 -0.25 -11.13
N ASN A 44 3.68 -0.40 -12.19
CA ASN A 44 3.53 0.62 -13.23
C ASN A 44 2.23 1.44 -13.07
N ASP A 45 1.42 1.18 -12.04
CA ASP A 45 0.11 1.84 -11.89
C ASP A 45 0.24 3.27 -11.32
N HIS A 46 1.28 3.53 -10.52
CA HIS A 46 1.50 4.81 -9.85
C HIS A 46 2.95 5.25 -9.96
N LEU A 47 3.21 6.16 -10.91
CA LEU A 47 4.55 6.68 -11.22
C LEU A 47 4.81 8.08 -10.63
N ASP A 48 3.87 8.60 -9.85
CA ASP A 48 3.98 9.88 -9.16
C ASP A 48 3.52 9.76 -7.70
N SER A 49 4.08 10.60 -6.83
CA SER A 49 3.84 10.50 -5.38
C SER A 49 2.39 10.79 -4.99
N GLN A 50 1.67 11.61 -5.77
CA GLN A 50 0.29 11.95 -5.45
C GLN A 50 -0.64 10.75 -5.69
N SER A 51 -0.53 10.10 -6.86
CA SER A 51 -1.34 8.93 -7.18
C SER A 51 -1.01 7.75 -6.27
N LEU A 52 0.28 7.53 -5.95
CA LEU A 52 0.69 6.48 -5.02
C LEU A 52 0.13 6.70 -3.60
N ARG A 53 0.21 7.91 -3.06
CA ARG A 53 -0.35 8.21 -1.73
C ARG A 53 -1.86 7.98 -1.65
N GLN A 54 -2.58 8.29 -2.72
CA GLN A 54 -4.01 8.02 -2.80
C GLN A 54 -4.29 6.51 -2.81
N ALA A 55 -3.50 5.73 -3.55
CA ALA A 55 -3.64 4.28 -3.64
C ALA A 55 -3.30 3.56 -2.31
N ILE A 56 -2.38 4.12 -1.52
CA ILE A 56 -2.00 3.58 -0.19
C ILE A 56 -3.05 3.86 0.89
N ASN A 57 -4.01 4.78 0.67
CA ASN A 57 -5.13 5.03 1.58
C ASN A 57 -6.18 3.90 1.53
N ILE A 58 -5.73 2.69 1.87
CA ILE A 58 -6.46 1.44 1.73
C ILE A 58 -7.51 1.36 2.84
N PRO A 59 -8.80 1.11 2.53
CA PRO A 59 -9.82 0.89 3.54
C PRO A 59 -9.47 -0.30 4.45
N TYR A 60 -9.85 -0.24 5.73
CA TYR A 60 -9.64 -1.35 6.65
C TYR A 60 -10.29 -2.63 6.10
N PRO A 61 -9.53 -3.70 5.83
CA PRO A 61 -10.09 -4.92 5.26
C PRO A 61 -11.05 -5.56 6.26
N THR A 62 -12.32 -5.68 5.88
CA THR A 62 -13.36 -6.33 6.68
C THR A 62 -13.33 -7.84 6.43
N GLY A 63 -12.34 -8.53 6.98
CA GLY A 63 -12.22 -9.99 6.92
C GLY A 63 -11.44 -10.53 8.12
N SER A 64 -11.82 -11.69 8.66
CA SER A 64 -11.14 -12.33 9.79
C SER A 64 -10.12 -13.39 9.33
N GLY A 65 -9.02 -13.50 10.07
CA GLY A 65 -7.92 -14.46 9.83
C GLY A 65 -6.67 -13.78 9.24
N THR A 66 -5.52 -13.91 9.91
CA THR A 66 -4.20 -13.59 9.35
C THR A 66 -3.42 -14.89 9.26
N TYR A 67 -3.09 -15.33 8.05
CA TYR A 67 -2.16 -16.44 7.84
C TYR A 67 -0.74 -15.88 7.70
N THR A 68 -0.07 -15.73 8.84
CA THR A 68 1.38 -15.59 8.89
C THR A 68 1.95 -16.96 9.26
N ASN A 69 2.44 -17.71 8.28
CA ASN A 69 3.25 -18.92 8.50
C ASN A 69 4.69 -18.54 8.80
#